data_AF-A0A9D5RWA0-F1
#
_entry.id   AF-A0A9D5RWA0-F1
#
_cell.length_a   1.000
_cell.length_b   1.000
_cell.length_c   1.000
_cell.angle_alpha   90.00
_cell.angle_beta   90.00
_cell.angle_gamma   90.00
#
_symmetry.space_group_name_H-M   'P 1'
#
loop_
_entity.id
_entity.type
_entity.pdbx_description
1 polymer ?
#
loop_
_entity_poly.entity_id
_entity_poly.type
_entity_poly.pdbx_seq_one_letter_code
_entity_poly.pdbx_strand_id
1 'polypeptide(L)'
;MKLNDEGLKNRQWWEEKGYSLPQYDREAVRKATKENPFWIHFGGGNIFRAFQANVVQNLLNDGVLDRGLTVAEGFDYEIIRKMYHPHDDLSILVTLKSTGTIEKTVVGSVMESLELDSSNAEAYARLREIFGKDSLQMASFT
;
A
#
# COMPACT_ATOMS: atom_id res chain seq x y z
N MET A 1 19.44 -2.71 -5.58
CA MET A 1 18.43 -1.64 -5.43
C MET A 1 17.60 -1.94 -4.19
N LYS A 2 17.22 -0.93 -3.41
CA LYS A 2 16.30 -1.11 -2.27
C LYS A 2 14.87 -0.84 -2.75
N LEU A 3 13.91 -1.62 -2.29
CA LEU A 3 12.49 -1.33 -2.53
C LEU A 3 12.05 -0.28 -1.51
N ASN A 4 12.08 0.98 -1.93
CA ASN A 4 11.66 2.16 -1.17
C ASN A 4 11.54 3.35 -2.14
N ASP A 5 11.03 4.48 -1.69
CA ASP A 5 10.77 5.65 -2.54
C ASP A 5 12.05 6.17 -3.20
N GLU A 6 13.17 6.18 -2.46
CA GLU A 6 14.48 6.55 -2.99
C GLU A 6 14.95 5.59 -4.09
N GLY A 7 14.82 4.29 -3.87
CA GLY A 7 15.22 3.26 -4.81
C GLY A 7 14.39 3.25 -6.10
N LEU A 8 13.14 3.72 -6.05
CA LEU A 8 12.27 3.88 -7.21
C LEU A 8 12.63 5.08 -8.09
N LYS A 9 13.44 6.04 -7.62
CA LYS A 9 13.93 7.15 -8.45
C LYS A 9 14.74 6.66 -9.64
N ASN A 10 15.47 5.55 -9.49
CA ASN A 10 16.14 4.90 -10.61
C ASN A 10 15.18 3.96 -11.36
N ARG A 11 14.18 4.56 -12.03
CA ARG A 11 13.12 3.83 -12.75
C ARG A 11 13.66 2.87 -13.81
N GLN A 12 14.65 3.33 -14.58
CA GLN A 12 15.26 2.56 -15.67
C GLN A 12 15.76 1.19 -15.19
N TRP A 13 16.44 1.13 -14.04
CA TRP A 13 16.94 -0.14 -13.50
C TRP A 13 15.82 -1.16 -13.24
N TRP A 14 14.67 -0.71 -12.74
CA TRP A 14 13.53 -1.58 -12.45
C TRP A 14 12.84 -2.03 -13.73
N GLU A 15 12.60 -1.10 -14.65
CA GLU A 15 11.94 -1.35 -15.93
C GLU A 15 12.77 -2.32 -16.79
N GLU A 16 14.10 -2.16 -16.85
CA GLU A 16 15.02 -3.10 -17.51
C GLU A 16 15.01 -4.52 -16.90
N LYS A 17 14.62 -4.65 -15.62
CA LYS A 17 14.45 -5.94 -14.92
C LYS A 17 13.03 -6.49 -15.04
N GLY A 18 12.18 -5.83 -15.81
CA GLY A 18 10.81 -6.23 -16.11
C GLY A 18 9.81 -5.91 -15.01
N TYR A 19 10.10 -4.95 -14.13
CA TYR A 19 9.14 -4.47 -13.14
C TYR A 19 8.26 -3.37 -13.73
N SER A 20 6.95 -3.55 -13.60
CA SER A 20 5.99 -2.46 -13.78
C SER A 20 6.00 -1.58 -12.53
N LEU A 21 6.16 -0.27 -12.71
CA LEU A 21 6.21 0.71 -11.63
C LEU A 21 4.90 1.48 -11.51
N PRO A 22 4.65 2.14 -10.36
CA PRO A 22 3.59 3.14 -10.24
C PRO A 22 3.70 4.25 -11.31
N GLN A 23 2.57 4.60 -11.90
CA GLN A 23 2.42 5.60 -12.97
C GLN A 23 1.78 6.90 -12.48
N TYR A 24 1.73 7.09 -11.17
CA TYR A 24 1.20 8.27 -10.49
C TYR A 24 2.22 8.84 -9.51
N ASP A 25 2.01 10.09 -9.10
CA ASP A 25 2.80 10.73 -8.05
C ASP A 25 2.43 10.14 -6.68
N ARG A 26 3.27 9.23 -6.18
CA ARG A 26 3.03 8.57 -4.89
C ARG A 26 3.05 9.54 -3.72
N GLU A 27 3.86 10.59 -3.74
CA GLU A 27 3.90 11.54 -2.64
C GLU A 27 2.59 12.33 -2.56
N ALA A 28 2.09 12.79 -3.71
CA ALA A 28 0.80 13.46 -3.80
C ALA A 28 -0.36 12.55 -3.34
N VAL A 29 -0.41 11.31 -3.83
CA VAL A 29 -1.45 10.34 -3.43
C VAL A 29 -1.33 9.98 -1.94
N ARG A 30 -0.11 9.84 -1.41
CA ARG A 30 0.12 9.57 0.02
C ARG A 30 -0.43 10.69 0.89
N LYS A 31 -0.14 11.94 0.52
CA LYS A 31 -0.66 13.13 1.21
C LYS A 31 -2.20 13.16 1.17
N ALA A 32 -2.79 13.00 -0.01
CA ALA A 32 -4.25 13.00 -0.18
C ALA A 32 -4.92 11.88 0.63
N THR A 33 -4.30 10.69 0.69
CA THR A 33 -4.81 9.55 1.44
C THR A 33 -4.77 9.81 2.94
N LYS A 34 -3.68 10.39 3.46
CA LYS A 34 -3.58 10.69 4.89
C LYS A 34 -4.53 11.81 5.32
N GLU A 35 -4.73 12.82 4.48
CA GLU A 35 -5.61 13.94 4.76
C GLU A 35 -7.10 13.54 4.74
N ASN A 36 -7.48 12.74 3.73
CA ASN A 36 -8.86 12.31 3.47
C ASN A 36 -8.94 10.80 3.20
N PRO A 37 -8.68 9.96 4.22
CA PRO A 37 -8.68 8.51 4.07
C PRO A 37 -10.06 8.04 3.61
N PHE A 38 -10.11 7.24 2.56
CA PHE A 38 -11.38 6.74 2.00
C PHE A 38 -11.56 5.23 2.18
N TRP A 39 -10.46 4.49 2.31
CA TRP A 39 -10.48 3.04 2.46
C TRP A 39 -9.40 2.59 3.45
N ILE A 40 -9.85 1.97 4.54
CA ILE A 40 -8.99 1.22 5.47
C ILE A 40 -9.20 -0.30 5.34
N HIS A 41 -8.11 -1.05 5.36
CA HIS A 41 -8.12 -2.51 5.36
C HIS A 41 -7.49 -3.07 6.64
N PHE A 42 -8.15 -4.04 7.28
CA PHE A 42 -7.64 -4.77 8.44
C PHE A 42 -7.12 -6.14 8.02
N GLY A 43 -5.87 -6.42 8.36
CA GLY A 43 -5.16 -7.63 7.93
C GLY A 43 -4.21 -7.30 6.78
N GLY A 44 -2.95 -7.00 7.09
CA GLY A 44 -1.96 -6.56 6.11
C GLY A 44 -1.28 -7.71 5.35
N GLY A 45 -1.94 -8.87 5.24
CA GLY A 45 -1.37 -10.13 4.80
C GLY A 45 -1.18 -10.30 3.28
N ASN A 46 -0.84 -11.53 2.87
CA ASN A 46 -0.52 -11.85 1.47
C ASN A 46 -1.69 -11.67 0.50
N ILE A 47 -2.90 -12.09 0.87
CA ILE A 47 -4.08 -11.98 0.00
C ILE A 47 -4.40 -10.51 -0.29
N PHE A 48 -4.45 -9.68 0.75
CA PHE A 48 -4.64 -8.23 0.62
C PHE A 48 -3.63 -7.61 -0.36
N ARG A 49 -2.33 -7.87 -0.16
CA ARG A 49 -1.27 -7.32 -1.02
C ARG A 49 -1.35 -7.79 -2.46
N ALA A 50 -1.73 -9.05 -2.69
CA ALA A 50 -1.80 -9.62 -4.03
C ALA A 50 -3.06 -9.21 -4.81
N PHE A 51 -4.18 -8.97 -4.12
CA PHE A 51 -5.47 -8.67 -4.74
C PHE A 51 -5.89 -7.21 -4.54
N GLN A 52 -6.41 -6.84 -3.37
CA GLN A 52 -7.01 -5.51 -3.16
C GLN A 52 -6.00 -4.39 -3.38
N ALA A 53 -4.78 -4.52 -2.85
CA ALA A 53 -3.74 -3.52 -3.06
C ALA A 53 -3.37 -3.41 -4.55
N ASN A 54 -3.29 -4.54 -5.27
CA ASN A 54 -2.98 -4.52 -6.71
C ASN A 54 -4.13 -3.95 -7.56
N VAL A 55 -5.38 -4.15 -7.16
CA VAL A 55 -6.53 -3.50 -7.82
C VAL A 55 -6.45 -1.99 -7.66
N VAL A 56 -6.23 -1.48 -6.44
CA VAL A 56 -6.07 -0.03 -6.21
C VAL A 56 -4.86 0.53 -6.94
N GLN A 57 -3.77 -0.23 -7.04
CA GLN A 57 -2.59 0.14 -7.83
C GLN A 57 -2.94 0.40 -9.30
N ASN A 58 -3.74 -0.47 -9.91
CA ASN A 58 -4.18 -0.29 -11.29
C ASN A 58 -5.15 0.89 -11.43
N LEU A 59 -6.11 1.04 -10.52
CA LEU A 59 -7.04 2.17 -10.53
C LEU A 59 -6.35 3.53 -10.36
N LEU A 60 -5.28 3.59 -9.56
CA LEU A 60 -4.43 4.78 -9.44
C LEU A 60 -3.61 5.04 -10.72
N ASN A 61 -3.06 3.98 -11.33
CA ASN A 61 -2.36 4.11 -12.62
C ASN A 61 -3.30 4.62 -13.73
N ASP A 62 -4.56 4.20 -13.72
CA ASP A 62 -5.59 4.61 -14.68
C ASP A 62 -6.22 5.99 -14.36
N GLY A 63 -5.82 6.62 -13.24
CA GLY A 63 -6.36 7.92 -12.80
C GLY A 63 -7.82 7.88 -12.32
N VAL A 64 -8.37 6.68 -12.07
CA VAL A 64 -9.74 6.49 -11.55
C VAL A 64 -9.82 6.85 -10.07
N LEU A 65 -8.76 6.57 -9.33
CA LEU A 65 -8.60 6.97 -7.93
C LEU A 65 -7.55 8.07 -7.80
N ASP A 66 -7.73 8.92 -6.79
CA ASP A 66 -6.79 9.97 -6.39
C ASP A 66 -6.13 9.70 -5.02
N ARG A 67 -6.53 8.61 -4.37
CA ARG A 67 -6.12 8.18 -3.03
C ARG A 67 -5.87 6.68 -3.00
N GLY A 68 -4.93 6.26 -2.16
CA GLY A 68 -4.57 4.87 -1.91
C GLY A 68 -5.21 4.32 -0.62
N LEU A 69 -4.66 3.21 -0.15
CA LEU A 69 -5.14 2.44 0.99
C LEU A 69 -4.41 2.81 2.28
N THR A 70 -5.15 2.82 3.38
CA THR A 70 -4.57 2.63 4.72
C THR A 70 -4.73 1.17 5.12
N VAL A 71 -3.69 0.55 5.67
CA VAL A 71 -3.75 -0.81 6.22
C VAL A 71 -3.53 -0.78 7.74
N ALA A 72 -4.27 -1.59 8.47
CA ALA A 72 -4.12 -1.78 9.90
C ALA A 72 -3.92 -3.27 10.21
N GLU A 73 -2.93 -3.58 11.04
CA GLU A 73 -2.64 -4.97 11.45
C GLU A 73 -2.83 -5.11 12.96
N GLY A 74 -3.66 -6.07 13.38
CA GLY A 74 -4.04 -6.30 14.77
C GLY A 74 -3.49 -7.59 15.38
N PHE A 75 -2.90 -8.46 14.56
CA PHE A 75 -2.41 -9.77 15.01
C PHE A 75 -0.89 -9.83 15.05
N ASP A 76 -0.22 -9.49 13.94
CA ASP A 76 1.25 -9.55 13.84
C ASP A 76 1.84 -8.20 13.43
N TYR A 77 2.18 -7.37 14.43
CA TYR A 77 2.75 -6.04 14.20
C TYR A 77 4.12 -6.08 13.50
N GLU A 78 4.80 -7.23 13.48
CA GLU A 78 6.05 -7.38 12.73
C GLU A 78 5.82 -7.23 11.23
N ILE A 79 4.62 -7.51 10.73
CA ILE A 79 4.25 -7.22 9.34
C ILE A 79 4.40 -5.71 9.08
N ILE A 80 3.88 -4.86 9.97
CA ILE A 80 3.98 -3.40 9.83
C ILE A 80 5.46 -2.96 9.95
N ARG A 81 6.12 -3.36 11.04
CA ARG A 81 7.48 -2.91 11.39
C ARG A 81 8.57 -3.42 10.46
N LYS A 82 8.45 -4.65 9.96
CA LYS A 82 9.49 -5.33 9.18
C LYS A 82 9.16 -5.45 7.69
N MET A 83 7.88 -5.47 7.31
CA MET A 83 7.50 -5.60 5.89
C MET A 83 7.00 -4.30 5.26
N TYR A 84 6.24 -3.45 5.97
CA TYR A 84 5.71 -2.22 5.39
C TYR A 84 6.68 -1.04 5.57
N HIS A 85 6.99 -0.66 6.82
CA HIS A 85 7.74 0.56 7.12
C HIS A 85 9.15 0.62 6.50
N PRO A 86 9.96 -0.46 6.47
CA PRO A 86 11.30 -0.41 5.87
C PRO A 86 11.28 -0.20 4.34
N HIS A 87 10.10 -0.33 3.73
CA HIS A 87 9.89 -0.29 2.29
C HIS A 87 8.96 0.85 1.86
N ASP A 88 8.71 1.84 2.71
CA ASP A 88 7.80 2.97 2.43
C ASP A 88 6.42 2.50 1.94
N ASP A 89 5.91 1.41 2.55
CA ASP A 89 4.66 0.72 2.22
C ASP A 89 4.60 0.10 0.81
N LEU A 90 5.73 -0.01 0.13
CA LEU A 90 5.83 -0.73 -1.14
C LEU A 90 5.84 -2.24 -0.93
N SER A 91 5.31 -2.95 -1.93
CA SER A 91 5.51 -4.40 -2.06
C SER A 91 5.77 -4.79 -3.51
N ILE A 92 6.29 -5.99 -3.71
CA ILE A 92 6.45 -6.59 -5.05
C ILE A 92 5.42 -7.70 -5.18
N LEU A 93 4.57 -7.59 -6.19
CA LEU A 93 3.72 -8.67 -6.67
C LEU A 93 4.43 -9.39 -7.81
N VAL A 94 4.54 -10.71 -7.70
CA VAL A 94 5.02 -11.57 -8.78
C VAL A 94 3.90 -12.52 -9.18
N THR A 95 3.48 -12.47 -10.44
CA THR A 95 2.43 -13.34 -10.99
C THR A 95 3.08 -14.37 -11.91
N LEU A 96 2.93 -15.65 -11.54
CA LEU A 96 3.33 -16.79 -12.36
C LEU A 96 2.14 -17.22 -13.22
N LYS A 97 2.24 -17.06 -14.54
CA LYS A 97 1.17 -17.46 -15.47
C LYS A 97 1.35 -18.90 -15.93
N SER A 98 0.25 -19.56 -16.28
CA SER A 98 0.27 -20.91 -16.87
C SER A 98 1.02 -20.97 -18.21
N THR A 99 1.16 -19.83 -18.89
CA THR A 99 1.97 -19.66 -20.10
C THR A 99 3.49 -19.69 -19.84
N GLY A 100 3.92 -19.77 -18.58
CA GLY A 100 5.33 -19.72 -18.18
C GLY A 100 5.92 -18.31 -18.07
N THR A 101 5.12 -17.27 -18.35
CA THR A 101 5.56 -15.88 -18.19
C THR A 101 5.45 -15.40 -16.75
N ILE A 102 6.41 -14.59 -16.32
CA ILE A 102 6.44 -13.97 -14.99
C ILE A 102 6.20 -12.48 -15.13
N GLU A 103 5.16 -11.98 -14.48
CA GLU A 103 4.92 -10.54 -14.35
C GLU A 103 5.36 -10.06 -12.97
N LYS A 104 5.99 -8.88 -12.94
CA LYS A 104 6.47 -8.26 -11.71
C LYS A 104 5.92 -6.85 -11.63
N THR A 105 5.23 -6.55 -10.54
CA THR A 105 4.64 -5.23 -10.31
C THR A 105 5.13 -4.72 -8.97
N VAL A 106 5.66 -3.50 -8.95
CA VAL A 106 5.83 -2.75 -7.72
C VAL A 106 4.48 -2.14 -7.35
N VAL A 107 3.88 -2.66 -6.29
CA VAL A 107 2.62 -2.18 -5.73
C VAL A 107 2.94 -1.10 -4.72
N GLY A 108 2.45 0.11 -4.96
CA GLY A 108 2.66 1.28 -4.10
C GLY A 108 1.38 1.98 -3.70
N SER A 109 0.24 1.30 -3.83
CA SER A 109 -1.11 1.78 -3.50
C SER A 109 -1.42 1.81 -2.01
N VAL A 110 -0.62 1.16 -1.17
CA VAL A 110 -0.67 1.34 0.29
C VAL A 110 0.12 2.60 0.63
N MET A 111 -0.54 3.54 1.29
CA MET A 111 -0.01 4.89 1.58
C MET A 111 0.26 5.11 3.06
N GLU A 112 -0.33 4.27 3.90
CA GLU A 112 -0.21 4.31 5.35
C GLU A 112 -0.44 2.91 5.92
N SER A 113 0.43 2.48 6.84
CA SER A 113 0.32 1.22 7.55
C SER A 113 0.43 1.42 9.06
N LEU A 114 -0.53 0.88 9.80
CA LEU A 114 -0.73 1.14 11.23
C LEU A 114 -0.80 -0.16 12.02
N GLU A 115 -0.28 -0.13 13.24
CA GLU A 115 -0.54 -1.17 14.24
C GLU A 115 -1.88 -0.88 14.92
N LEU A 116 -2.78 -1.86 14.92
CA LEU A 116 -4.02 -1.82 15.69
C LEU A 116 -3.73 -2.20 17.14
N ASP A 117 -2.92 -1.38 17.81
CA ASP A 117 -2.54 -1.56 19.21
C ASP A 117 -3.04 -0.39 20.06
N SER A 118 -4.02 -0.65 20.94
CA SER A 118 -4.54 0.39 21.85
C SER A 118 -3.52 0.89 22.87
N SER A 119 -2.45 0.14 23.12
CA SER A 119 -1.35 0.59 23.98
C SER A 119 -0.39 1.54 23.25
N ASN A 120 -0.37 1.49 21.91
CA ASN A 120 0.29 2.48 21.07
C ASN A 120 -0.64 3.69 20.87
N ALA A 121 -0.51 4.68 21.75
CA ALA A 121 -1.39 5.85 21.78
C ALA A 121 -1.41 6.62 20.45
N GLU A 122 -0.29 6.68 19.72
CA GLU A 122 -0.19 7.39 18.44
C GLU A 122 -0.94 6.64 17.33
N ALA A 123 -0.65 5.37 17.13
CA ALA A 123 -1.31 4.56 16.11
C ALA A 123 -2.82 4.45 16.38
N TYR A 124 -3.20 4.27 17.64
CA TYR A 124 -4.61 4.20 18.03
C TYR A 124 -5.34 5.55 17.87
N ALA A 125 -4.67 6.67 18.16
CA ALA A 125 -5.23 7.99 17.88
C ALA A 125 -5.44 8.22 16.39
N ARG A 126 -4.48 7.82 15.55
CA ARG A 126 -4.60 7.90 14.09
C ARG A 126 -5.74 7.06 13.54
N LEU A 127 -5.93 5.84 14.06
CA LEU A 127 -7.07 4.99 13.70
C LEU A 127 -8.40 5.66 14.07
N ARG A 128 -8.52 6.23 15.27
CA ARG A 128 -9.73 6.99 15.66
C ARG A 128 -9.98 8.19 14.75
N GLU A 129 -8.93 8.90 14.35
CA GLU A 129 -9.04 10.01 13.40
C GLU A 129 -9.59 9.53 12.05
N ILE A 130 -9.03 8.45 11.49
CA ILE A 130 -9.50 7.87 10.22
C ILE A 130 -10.98 7.53 10.29
N PHE A 131 -11.43 6.88 11.37
CA PHE A 131 -12.84 6.52 11.56
C PHE A 131 -13.76 7.71 11.85
N GLY A 132 -13.20 8.87 12.23
CA GLY A 132 -13.94 10.11 12.43
C GLY A 132 -14.03 11.00 11.19
N LYS A 133 -13.40 10.62 10.07
CA LYS A 133 -13.42 11.41 8.83
C LYS A 133 -14.64 11.08 7.98
N ASP A 134 -15.38 12.10 7.55
CA ASP A 134 -16.49 11.97 6.59
C ASP A 134 -16.06 11.38 5.24
N SER A 135 -14.76 11.48 4.92
CA SER A 135 -14.19 10.93 3.69
C SER A 135 -14.04 9.41 3.71
N LEU A 136 -14.13 8.76 4.87
CA LEU A 136 -14.03 7.30 4.98
C LEU A 136 -15.27 6.64 4.38
N GLN A 137 -15.08 5.83 3.34
CA GLN A 137 -16.15 5.17 2.60
C GLN A 137 -16.17 3.67 2.82
N MET A 138 -15.03 3.05 3.14
CA MET A 138 -14.95 1.60 3.28
C MET A 138 -13.96 1.16 4.36
N ALA A 139 -14.41 0.20 5.18
CA ALA A 139 -13.57 -0.62 6.04
C ALA A 139 -13.71 -2.08 5.58
N SER A 140 -12.59 -2.78 5.40
CA SER A 140 -12.57 -4.15 4.85
C SER A 140 -11.59 -5.03 5.61
N PHE A 141 -11.71 -6.35 5.45
CA PHE A 141 -10.99 -7.33 6.28
C PHE A 141 -10.52 -8.51 5.42
N THR A 142 -9.37 -9.09 5.77
CA THR A 142 -8.93 -10.43 5.34
C THR A 142 -8.44 -11.23 6.53
#